data_AF-A0A078A4M6-F1
#
_entry.id   AF-A0A078A4M6-F1
#
_cell.length_a   1.000
_cell.length_b   1.000
_cell.length_c   1.000
_cell.angle_alpha   90.00
_cell.angle_beta   90.00
_cell.angle_gamma   90.00
#
_symmetry.space_group_name_H-M   'P 1'
#
loop_
_entity.id
_entity.type
_entity.pdbx_description
1 polymer ?
#
loop_
_entity_poly.entity_id
_entity_poly.type
_entity_poly.pdbx_seq_one_letter_code
_entity_poly.pdbx_strand_id
1 'polypeptide(L)'
;MLNHTFLRALRPVLFSAPQSQELASRKVYYETVKAHRTKYKSSAKEKRKAKKRAQIGGIPTPRDFGEDQPSFFTSPRTRLYVKLIQDYKNANRINRKPIPEEVKQELAKKSKEFFAYKHVERILLEKEANEFVISQYKAQQATIFLPDQLFEESFGDSGETRQLEMHEFMPAQLYLEQVLRIFPREYASRFRLSPAFEETLMKYEESKGGSAGTRAVGSGSGVQGGMPAL
;
A
#
# COMPACT_ATOMS: atom_id res chain seq x y z
N MET A 1 -81.89 45.92 13.03
CA MET A 1 -82.54 45.86 14.36
C MET A 1 -82.86 44.39 14.66
N LEU A 2 -82.46 43.97 15.87
CA LEU A 2 -82.64 42.71 16.62
C LEU A 2 -83.86 41.83 16.23
N ASN A 3 -83.81 40.49 16.22
CA ASN A 3 -83.59 39.53 17.33
C ASN A 3 -83.06 38.17 16.79
N HIS A 4 -81.98 37.56 17.29
CA HIS A 4 -81.85 36.65 18.45
C HIS A 4 -82.89 35.51 18.59
N THR A 5 -82.48 34.24 18.38
CA THR A 5 -82.51 33.07 19.31
C THR A 5 -82.36 31.76 18.51
N PHE A 6 -81.28 30.99 18.65
CA PHE A 6 -80.91 29.99 19.69
C PHE A 6 -81.42 28.56 19.42
N LEU A 7 -80.48 27.59 19.50
CA LEU A 7 -80.63 26.15 19.80
C LEU A 7 -80.80 25.12 18.66
N ARG A 8 -79.65 24.58 18.21
CA ARG A 8 -79.39 23.12 18.18
C ARG A 8 -77.87 22.91 18.05
N ALA A 9 -77.13 22.77 19.14
CA ALA A 9 -76.98 21.56 19.95
C ALA A 9 -76.26 20.41 19.20
N LEU A 10 -74.94 20.38 19.39
CA LEU A 10 -74.14 19.23 19.87
C LEU A 10 -74.25 17.89 19.13
N ARG A 11 -73.21 17.54 18.37
CA ARG A 11 -72.61 16.20 18.49
C ARG A 11 -71.08 16.26 18.33
N PRO A 12 -70.32 16.16 19.42
CA PRO A 12 -68.90 15.86 19.34
C PRO A 12 -68.75 14.36 19.13
N VAL A 13 -68.11 13.95 18.03
CA VAL A 13 -67.51 12.61 17.93
C VAL A 13 -66.22 12.66 18.77
N LEU A 14 -66.40 12.50 20.08
CA LEU A 14 -65.32 12.20 21.02
C LEU A 14 -64.94 10.72 20.88
N PHE A 15 -63.64 10.45 21.02
CA PHE A 15 -62.97 9.15 21.09
C PHE A 15 -62.58 8.48 19.75
N SER A 16 -61.59 9.06 19.05
CA SER A 16 -60.48 8.23 18.59
C SER A 16 -59.39 8.27 19.65
N ALA A 17 -59.23 7.19 20.42
CA ALA A 17 -58.17 7.09 21.41
C ALA A 17 -56.79 7.20 20.73
N PRO A 18 -55.93 8.18 21.07
CA PRO A 18 -54.59 8.30 20.48
C PRO A 18 -53.62 7.20 20.97
N GLN A 19 -54.03 6.38 21.94
CA GLN A 19 -53.16 5.38 22.57
C GLN A 19 -52.81 4.19 21.66
N SER A 20 -53.59 3.91 20.60
CA SER A 20 -53.30 2.78 19.70
C SER A 20 -52.21 3.08 18.68
N GLN A 21 -52.05 4.33 18.25
CA GLN A 21 -51.01 4.72 17.28
C GLN A 21 -49.61 4.80 17.92
N GLU A 22 -49.49 5.26 19.18
CA GLU A 22 -48.22 5.24 19.91
C GLU A 22 -47.73 3.82 20.24
N LEU A 23 -48.63 2.89 20.55
CA LEU A 23 -48.27 1.49 20.78
C LEU A 23 -47.85 0.79 19.48
N ALA A 24 -48.47 1.11 18.35
CA ALA A 24 -48.09 0.60 17.04
C ALA A 24 -46.71 1.12 16.60
N SER A 25 -46.43 2.42 16.77
CA SER A 25 -45.13 3.01 16.41
C SER A 25 -43.99 2.53 17.31
N ARG A 26 -44.24 2.32 18.62
CA ARG A 26 -43.28 1.66 19.52
C ARG A 26 -42.97 0.23 19.08
N LYS A 27 -43.96 -0.54 18.60
CA LYS A 27 -43.74 -1.91 18.09
C LYS A 27 -42.78 -1.94 16.90
N VAL A 28 -42.94 -1.01 15.95
CA VAL A 28 -42.04 -0.85 14.79
C VAL A 28 -40.61 -0.50 15.23
N TYR A 29 -40.45 0.36 16.25
CA TYR A 29 -39.13 0.72 16.78
C TYR A 29 -38.44 -0.44 17.52
N TYR A 30 -39.19 -1.26 18.26
CA TYR A 30 -38.63 -2.44 18.96
C TYR A 30 -38.31 -3.60 18.02
N GLU A 31 -39.12 -3.81 16.97
CA GLU A 31 -38.84 -4.83 15.94
C GLU A 31 -37.62 -4.47 15.10
N THR A 32 -37.44 -3.20 14.73
CA THR A 32 -36.26 -2.72 14.01
C THR A 32 -34.98 -2.83 14.86
N VAL A 33 -35.02 -2.51 16.16
CA VAL A 33 -33.86 -2.67 17.07
C VAL A 33 -33.52 -4.14 17.32
N LYS A 34 -34.52 -5.03 17.48
CA LYS A 34 -34.28 -6.49 17.60
C LYS A 34 -33.71 -7.07 16.31
N ALA A 35 -34.26 -6.73 15.15
CA ALA A 35 -33.78 -7.16 13.85
C ALA A 35 -32.34 -6.67 13.57
N HIS A 36 -32.03 -5.44 13.98
CA HIS A 36 -30.68 -4.89 13.91
C HIS A 36 -29.73 -5.68 14.83
N ARG A 37 -30.09 -5.92 16.10
CA ARG A 37 -29.26 -6.73 17.02
C ARG A 37 -29.03 -8.15 16.53
N THR A 38 -30.02 -8.81 15.92
CA THR A 38 -29.84 -10.16 15.35
C THR A 38 -28.95 -10.15 14.11
N LYS A 39 -29.09 -9.16 13.21
CA LYS A 39 -28.23 -8.96 12.03
C LYS A 39 -26.77 -8.65 12.39
N TYR A 40 -26.54 -7.88 13.46
CA TYR A 40 -25.18 -7.58 13.93
C TYR A 40 -24.55 -8.76 14.69
N LYS A 41 -25.35 -9.53 15.45
CA LYS A 41 -24.87 -10.77 16.07
C LYS A 41 -24.57 -11.86 15.04
N SER A 42 -25.37 -11.99 13.98
CA SER A 42 -25.10 -12.95 12.91
C SER A 42 -23.86 -12.56 12.11
N SER A 43 -23.72 -11.29 11.71
CA SER A 43 -22.53 -10.82 10.98
C SER A 43 -21.25 -10.87 11.82
N ALA A 44 -21.29 -10.58 13.13
CA ALA A 44 -20.12 -10.74 14.00
C ALA A 44 -19.73 -12.22 14.19
N LYS A 45 -20.71 -13.12 14.32
CA LYS A 45 -20.48 -14.58 14.40
C LYS A 45 -19.93 -15.13 13.08
N GLU A 46 -20.41 -14.60 11.96
CA GLU A 46 -19.94 -14.93 10.62
C GLU A 46 -18.51 -14.42 10.39
N LYS A 47 -18.20 -13.17 10.76
CA LYS A 47 -16.83 -12.64 10.76
C LYS A 47 -15.88 -13.45 11.64
N ARG A 48 -16.33 -13.90 12.82
CA ARG A 48 -15.52 -14.78 13.69
C ARG A 48 -15.31 -16.17 13.07
N LYS A 49 -16.32 -16.76 12.43
CA LYS A 49 -16.19 -18.02 11.69
C LYS A 49 -15.29 -17.87 10.47
N ALA A 50 -15.42 -16.79 9.71
CA ALA A 50 -14.56 -16.46 8.58
C ALA A 50 -13.10 -16.26 9.01
N LYS A 51 -12.86 -15.54 10.11
CA LYS A 51 -11.51 -15.38 10.68
C LYS A 51 -10.93 -16.71 11.15
N LYS A 52 -11.74 -17.58 11.79
CA LYS A 52 -11.30 -18.94 12.16
C LYS A 52 -11.02 -19.82 10.93
N ARG A 53 -11.84 -19.74 9.88
CA ARG A 53 -11.58 -20.44 8.61
C ARG A 53 -10.32 -19.91 7.92
N ALA A 54 -10.10 -18.60 7.91
CA ALA A 54 -8.87 -17.99 7.40
C ALA A 54 -7.64 -18.40 8.21
N GLN A 55 -7.78 -18.62 9.52
CA GLN A 55 -6.68 -19.07 10.38
C GLN A 55 -6.38 -20.56 10.24
N ILE A 56 -7.40 -21.39 9.92
CA ILE A 56 -7.25 -22.84 9.74
C ILE A 56 -6.90 -23.20 8.29
N GLY A 57 -7.31 -22.39 7.32
CA GLY A 57 -7.16 -22.63 5.87
C GLY A 57 -5.73 -22.52 5.33
N GLY A 58 -4.74 -22.31 6.19
CA GLY A 58 -3.36 -22.10 5.77
C GLY A 58 -3.15 -20.73 5.10
N ILE A 59 -1.91 -20.48 4.66
CA ILE A 59 -1.57 -19.29 3.89
C ILE A 59 -2.19 -19.48 2.49
N PRO A 60 -3.06 -18.56 2.03
CA PRO A 60 -3.67 -18.68 0.71
C PRO A 60 -2.56 -18.74 -0.35
N THR A 61 -2.69 -19.71 -1.25
CA THR A 61 -1.75 -19.92 -2.34
C THR A 61 -2.02 -18.89 -3.44
N PRO A 62 -1.02 -18.51 -4.27
CA PRO A 62 -1.24 -17.61 -5.40
C PRO A 62 -2.39 -18.04 -6.32
N ARG A 63 -2.62 -19.35 -6.44
CA ARG A 63 -3.78 -19.94 -7.14
C ARG A 63 -5.13 -19.50 -6.59
N ASP A 64 -5.24 -19.27 -5.28
CA ASP A 64 -6.47 -18.84 -4.64
C ASP A 64 -6.81 -17.36 -4.95
N PHE A 65 -5.81 -16.60 -5.42
CA PHE A 65 -5.99 -15.20 -5.87
C PHE A 65 -6.18 -15.08 -7.39
N GLY A 66 -6.20 -16.19 -8.12
CA GLY A 66 -6.22 -16.17 -9.58
C GLY A 66 -4.92 -15.65 -10.20
N GLU A 67 -3.83 -15.59 -9.42
CA GLU A 67 -2.52 -15.23 -9.93
C GLU A 67 -1.88 -16.48 -10.56
N ASP A 68 -1.45 -16.34 -11.81
CA ASP A 68 -0.66 -17.36 -12.48
C ASP A 68 0.70 -17.48 -11.81
N GLN A 69 1.08 -18.72 -11.47
CA GLN A 69 2.37 -18.99 -10.87
C GLN A 69 3.48 -18.62 -11.86
N PRO A 70 4.49 -17.81 -11.49
CA PRO A 70 5.53 -17.41 -12.42
C PRO A 70 6.28 -18.65 -12.93
N SER A 71 6.58 -18.67 -14.24
CA SER A 71 7.17 -19.83 -14.94
C SER A 71 8.49 -20.34 -14.33
N PHE A 72 9.20 -19.49 -13.59
CA PHE A 72 10.45 -19.83 -12.91
C PHE A 72 10.27 -20.66 -11.62
N PHE A 73 9.07 -20.69 -11.03
CA PHE A 73 8.76 -21.46 -9.83
C PHE A 73 8.47 -22.93 -10.14
N THR A 74 9.49 -23.66 -10.58
CA THR A 74 9.39 -25.11 -10.69
C THR A 74 9.42 -25.75 -9.30
N SER A 75 8.54 -26.73 -9.06
CA SER A 75 8.39 -27.41 -7.76
C SER A 75 9.73 -27.86 -7.14
N PRO A 76 10.70 -28.44 -7.88
CA PRO A 76 12.00 -28.81 -7.32
C PRO A 76 12.83 -27.61 -6.83
N ARG A 77 12.84 -26.50 -7.59
CA ARG A 77 13.59 -25.29 -7.23
C ARG A 77 13.00 -24.62 -6.00
N THR A 78 11.68 -24.47 -5.96
CA THR A 78 10.98 -23.86 -4.82
C THR A 78 11.23 -24.63 -3.52
N ARG A 79 11.20 -25.98 -3.56
CA ARG A 79 11.54 -26.82 -2.39
C ARG A 79 12.96 -26.58 -1.90
N LEU A 80 13.92 -26.46 -2.82
CA LEU A 80 15.31 -26.20 -2.47
C LEU A 80 15.49 -24.82 -1.82
N TYR A 81 14.84 -23.77 -2.35
CA TYR A 81 14.85 -22.44 -1.74
C TYR A 81 14.21 -22.44 -0.34
N VAL A 82 13.04 -23.06 -0.19
CA VAL A 82 12.36 -23.15 1.11
C VAL A 82 13.23 -23.90 2.12
N LYS A 83 13.87 -25.01 1.70
CA LYS A 83 14.81 -25.75 2.55
C LYS A 83 16.00 -24.87 2.97
N LEU A 84 16.62 -24.16 2.04
CA LEU A 84 17.76 -23.28 2.33
C LEU A 84 17.37 -22.15 3.29
N ILE A 85 16.20 -21.53 3.10
CA ILE A 85 15.66 -20.51 4.01
C ILE A 85 15.40 -21.12 5.39
N GLN A 86 14.82 -22.32 5.45
CA GLN A 86 14.54 -23.00 6.71
C GLN A 86 15.83 -23.39 7.44
N ASP A 87 16.82 -23.90 6.73
CA ASP A 87 18.15 -24.24 7.27
C ASP A 87 18.85 -22.99 7.79
N TYR A 88 18.73 -21.85 7.07
CA TYR A 88 19.25 -20.56 7.53
C TYR A 88 18.55 -20.08 8.82
N LYS A 89 17.21 -20.18 8.90
CA LYS A 89 16.44 -19.86 10.10
C LYS A 89 16.76 -20.79 11.27
N ASN A 90 17.00 -22.07 10.97
CA ASN A 90 17.33 -23.10 11.96
C ASN A 90 18.82 -23.08 12.34
N ALA A 91 19.65 -22.32 11.64
CA ALA A 91 21.07 -22.15 11.95
C ALA A 91 21.26 -21.24 13.17
N ASN A 92 20.67 -21.64 14.30
CA ASN A 92 20.85 -21.01 15.58
C ASN A 92 22.28 -21.24 16.09
N ARG A 93 22.75 -20.30 16.91
CA ARG A 93 24.09 -20.26 17.52
C ARG A 93 24.51 -21.58 18.19
N ILE A 94 23.55 -22.36 18.69
CA ILE A 94 23.77 -23.60 19.47
C ILE A 94 24.53 -24.67 18.68
N ASN A 95 24.33 -24.77 17.36
CA ASN A 95 24.95 -25.83 16.54
C ASN A 95 26.24 -25.39 15.84
N ARG A 96 26.71 -24.15 16.04
CA ARG A 96 27.93 -23.63 15.40
C ARG A 96 29.09 -23.67 16.38
N LYS A 97 30.26 -24.12 15.92
CA LYS A 97 31.50 -23.97 16.68
C LYS A 97 31.76 -22.46 16.91
N PRO A 98 32.16 -22.05 18.12
CA PRO A 98 32.50 -20.65 18.37
C PRO A 98 33.65 -20.22 17.45
N ILE A 99 33.59 -18.98 16.97
CA ILE A 99 34.66 -18.37 16.17
C ILE A 99 35.89 -18.23 17.08
N PRO A 100 37.11 -18.56 16.60
CA PRO A 100 38.34 -18.31 17.35
C PRO A 100 38.45 -16.85 17.80
N GLU A 101 38.93 -16.59 19.01
CA GLU A 101 38.89 -15.24 19.60
C GLU A 101 39.77 -14.26 18.82
N GLU A 102 40.90 -14.71 18.26
CA GLU A 102 41.77 -13.92 17.39
C GLU A 102 41.02 -13.37 16.16
N VAL A 103 40.32 -14.26 15.44
CA VAL A 103 39.53 -13.90 14.26
C VAL A 103 38.40 -12.94 14.63
N LYS A 104 37.77 -13.15 15.79
CA LYS A 104 36.69 -12.29 16.29
C LYS A 104 37.19 -10.89 16.63
N GLN A 105 38.36 -10.75 17.24
CA GLN A 105 38.97 -9.45 17.53
C GLN A 105 39.34 -8.71 16.26
N GLU A 106 39.96 -9.39 15.29
CA GLU A 106 40.28 -8.80 13.98
C GLU A 106 39.02 -8.34 13.24
N LEU A 107 37.98 -9.17 13.21
CA LEU A 107 36.72 -8.85 12.56
C LEU A 107 36.04 -7.66 13.25
N ALA A 108 36.06 -7.60 14.58
CA ALA A 108 35.53 -6.47 15.32
C ALA A 108 36.30 -5.16 15.01
N LYS A 109 37.63 -5.23 14.90
CA LYS A 109 38.47 -4.08 14.53
C LYS A 109 38.16 -3.61 13.10
N LYS A 110 38.22 -4.51 12.12
CA LYS A 110 37.92 -4.22 10.70
C LYS A 110 36.49 -3.69 10.53
N SER A 111 35.52 -4.24 11.26
CA SER A 111 34.13 -3.79 11.20
C SER A 111 33.97 -2.35 11.73
N LYS A 112 34.69 -1.98 12.79
CA LYS A 112 34.66 -0.60 13.32
C LYS A 112 35.29 0.39 12.35
N GLU A 113 36.45 0.03 11.78
CA GLU A 113 37.15 0.83 10.78
C GLU A 113 36.28 1.03 9.53
N PHE A 114 35.69 -0.05 9.01
CA PHE A 114 34.79 0.02 7.87
C PHE A 114 33.54 0.87 8.15
N PHE A 115 32.96 0.75 9.35
CA PHE A 115 31.81 1.57 9.74
C PHE A 115 32.17 3.06 9.81
N ALA A 116 33.31 3.41 10.40
CA ALA A 116 33.79 4.78 10.45
C ALA A 116 34.02 5.35 9.04
N TYR A 117 34.66 4.56 8.16
CA TYR A 117 34.83 4.92 6.76
C TYR A 117 33.49 5.16 6.04
N LYS A 118 32.54 4.22 6.14
CA LYS A 118 31.20 4.34 5.52
C LYS A 118 30.39 5.51 6.07
N HIS A 119 30.60 5.87 7.33
CA HIS A 119 29.95 7.05 7.91
C HIS A 119 30.48 8.34 7.28
N VAL A 120 31.80 8.48 7.15
CA VAL A 120 32.45 9.64 6.50
C VAL A 120 32.05 9.73 5.02
N GLU A 121 32.10 8.60 4.29
CA GLU A 121 31.68 8.54 2.88
C GLU A 121 30.24 9.02 2.71
N ARG A 122 29.31 8.58 3.57
CA ARG A 122 27.91 9.04 3.53
C ARG A 122 27.80 10.55 3.72
N ILE A 123 28.51 11.11 4.69
CA ILE A 123 28.51 12.56 4.95
C ILE A 123 29.03 13.33 3.73
N LEU A 124 30.06 12.83 3.06
CA LEU A 124 30.60 13.45 1.85
C LEU A 124 29.58 13.41 0.70
N LEU A 125 28.96 12.25 0.46
CA LEU A 125 27.92 12.11 -0.56
C LEU A 125 26.70 13.01 -0.28
N GLU A 126 26.29 13.14 0.98
CA GLU A 126 25.22 14.07 1.37
C GLU A 126 25.60 15.53 1.11
N LYS A 127 26.86 15.91 1.36
CA LYS A 127 27.36 17.26 1.03
C LYS A 127 27.35 17.51 -0.48
N GLU A 128 27.87 16.58 -1.28
CA GLU A 128 27.87 16.67 -2.74
C GLU A 128 26.44 16.76 -3.30
N ALA A 129 25.52 15.94 -2.78
CA ALA A 129 24.12 16.00 -3.17
C ALA A 129 23.48 17.36 -2.83
N ASN A 130 23.77 17.91 -1.65
CA ASN A 130 23.28 19.24 -1.26
C ASN A 130 23.86 20.35 -2.15
N GLU A 131 25.15 20.29 -2.47
CA GLU A 131 25.78 21.23 -3.41
C GLU A 131 25.16 21.15 -4.80
N PHE A 132 24.89 19.94 -5.29
CA PHE A 132 24.18 19.72 -6.55
C PHE A 132 22.77 20.34 -6.53
N VAL A 133 22.00 20.12 -5.47
CA VAL A 133 20.66 20.72 -5.31
C VAL A 133 20.72 22.24 -5.29
N ILE A 134 21.69 22.82 -4.57
CA ILE A 134 21.90 24.27 -4.55
C ILE A 134 22.24 24.80 -5.95
N SER A 135 23.09 24.08 -6.69
CA SER A 135 23.45 24.45 -8.06
C SER A 135 22.23 24.38 -9.00
N GLN A 136 21.41 23.34 -8.87
CA GLN A 136 20.16 23.20 -9.61
C GLN A 136 19.20 24.34 -9.32
N TYR A 137 19.03 24.70 -8.04
CA TYR A 137 18.19 25.82 -7.65
C TYR A 137 18.70 27.16 -8.22
N LYS A 138 20.02 27.39 -8.21
CA LYS A 138 20.62 28.57 -8.86
C LYS A 138 20.37 28.59 -10.37
N ALA A 139 20.47 27.44 -11.05
CA ALA A 139 20.17 27.33 -12.47
C ALA A 139 18.68 27.62 -12.77
N GLN A 140 17.77 27.09 -11.95
CA GLN A 140 16.34 27.38 -12.04
C GLN A 140 16.04 28.87 -11.82
N GLN A 141 16.71 29.52 -10.86
CA GLN A 141 16.58 30.97 -10.68
C GLN A 141 17.07 31.76 -11.89
N ALA A 142 18.16 31.32 -12.54
CA ALA A 142 18.66 31.96 -13.76
C ALA A 142 17.67 31.86 -14.93
N THR A 143 16.79 30.85 -14.92
CA THR A 143 15.75 30.63 -15.95
C THR A 143 14.76 31.79 -15.99
N ILE A 144 14.55 32.51 -14.88
CA ILE A 144 13.65 33.68 -14.80
C ILE A 144 14.12 34.83 -15.72
N PHE A 145 15.41 34.88 -16.05
CA PHE A 145 15.98 35.91 -16.93
C PHE A 145 15.97 35.51 -18.40
N LEU A 146 15.38 34.37 -18.77
CA LEU A 146 15.22 33.97 -20.16
C LEU A 146 14.06 34.74 -20.83
N PRO A 147 14.13 34.96 -22.16
CA PRO A 147 12.98 35.40 -22.93
C PRO A 147 11.79 34.45 -22.79
N ASP A 148 10.57 34.99 -22.80
CA ASP A 148 9.32 34.25 -22.56
C ASP A 148 9.22 32.94 -23.36
N GLN A 149 9.64 32.95 -24.62
CA GLN A 149 9.65 31.76 -25.49
C GLN A 149 10.51 30.62 -24.93
N LEU A 150 11.72 30.92 -24.45
CA LEU A 150 12.63 29.93 -23.88
C LEU A 150 12.23 29.54 -22.46
N PHE A 151 11.62 30.47 -21.72
CA PHE A 151 11.05 30.18 -20.41
C PHE A 151 9.93 29.14 -20.52
N GLU A 152 8.96 29.35 -21.42
CA GLU A 152 7.85 28.40 -21.63
C GLU A 152 8.34 27.02 -22.08
N GLU A 153 9.31 26.95 -22.99
CA GLU A 153 9.91 25.68 -23.43
C GLU A 153 10.59 24.94 -22.28
N SER A 154 11.32 25.66 -21.42
CA SER A 154 12.04 25.08 -20.27
C SER A 154 11.12 24.45 -19.22
N PHE A 155 9.88 24.94 -19.11
CA PHE A 155 8.87 24.40 -18.18
C PHE A 155 7.90 23.41 -18.85
N GLY A 156 7.88 23.35 -20.18
CA GLY A 156 7.01 22.46 -20.95
C GLY A 156 7.48 21.01 -21.00
N ASP A 157 8.79 20.76 -20.85
CA ASP A 157 9.36 19.41 -20.85
C ASP A 157 9.36 18.80 -19.45
N SER A 158 8.56 17.75 -19.22
CA SER A 158 8.53 17.00 -17.96
C SER A 158 9.77 16.13 -17.75
N GLY A 159 10.57 15.91 -18.80
CA GLY A 159 11.77 15.07 -18.76
C GLY A 159 11.51 13.57 -18.61
N GLU A 160 10.25 13.14 -18.55
CA GLU A 160 9.88 11.72 -18.38
C GLU A 160 10.32 10.86 -19.55
N THR A 161 10.19 11.37 -20.78
CA THR A 161 10.66 10.70 -22.00
C THR A 161 12.17 10.52 -21.99
N ARG A 162 12.91 11.54 -21.53
CA ARG A 162 14.37 11.51 -21.43
C ARG A 162 14.87 10.52 -20.38
N GLN A 163 14.15 10.36 -19.26
CA GLN A 163 14.51 9.39 -18.22
C GLN A 163 14.43 7.94 -18.73
N LEU A 164 13.44 7.62 -19.55
CA LEU A 164 13.29 6.27 -20.12
C LEU A 164 14.44 5.92 -21.07
N GLU A 165 14.90 6.87 -21.88
CA GLU A 165 16.05 6.69 -22.77
C GLU A 165 17.37 6.54 -22.00
N MET A 166 17.47 7.13 -20.81
CA MET A 166 18.70 7.05 -20.01
C MET A 166 18.89 5.74 -19.23
N HIS A 167 17.93 4.80 -19.30
CA HIS A 167 18.02 3.53 -18.57
C HIS A 167 19.24 2.70 -19.00
N GLU A 168 19.68 2.81 -20.26
CA GLU A 168 20.88 2.15 -20.78
C GLU A 168 22.18 2.62 -20.09
N PHE A 169 22.16 3.84 -19.55
CA PHE A 169 23.29 4.45 -18.88
C PHE A 169 23.24 4.27 -17.35
N MET A 170 22.33 3.43 -16.84
CA MET A 170 22.33 3.06 -15.44
C MET A 170 23.69 2.45 -15.06
N PRO A 171 24.34 2.89 -13.97
CA PRO A 171 25.63 2.35 -13.54
C PRO A 171 25.65 0.83 -13.41
N ALA A 172 24.52 0.22 -13.03
CA ALA A 172 24.37 -1.23 -12.95
C ALA A 172 24.57 -1.94 -14.31
N GLN A 173 24.17 -1.30 -15.42
CA GLN A 173 24.36 -1.82 -16.78
C GLN A 173 25.77 -1.51 -17.29
N LEU A 174 26.23 -0.26 -17.13
CA LEU A 174 27.54 0.20 -17.61
C LEU A 174 28.71 -0.54 -16.95
N TYR A 175 28.61 -0.78 -15.64
CA TYR A 175 29.72 -1.33 -14.85
C TYR A 175 29.55 -2.83 -14.53
N LEU A 176 28.53 -3.51 -15.07
CA LEU A 176 28.27 -4.91 -14.78
C LEU A 176 29.51 -5.79 -15.01
N GLU A 177 30.14 -5.67 -16.17
CA GLU A 177 31.33 -6.45 -16.52
C GLU A 177 32.52 -6.16 -15.60
N GLN A 178 32.67 -4.91 -15.13
CA GLN A 178 33.75 -4.55 -14.22
C GLN A 178 33.49 -5.14 -12.82
N VAL A 179 32.26 -5.03 -12.32
CA VAL A 179 31.82 -5.62 -11.05
C VAL A 179 32.04 -7.14 -11.07
N LEU A 180 31.67 -7.82 -12.15
CA LEU A 180 31.86 -9.27 -12.30
C LEU A 180 33.33 -9.72 -12.28
N ARG A 181 34.28 -8.82 -12.61
CA ARG A 181 35.73 -9.10 -12.56
C ARG A 181 36.36 -8.79 -11.21
N ILE A 182 35.84 -7.79 -10.50
CA ILE A 182 36.37 -7.35 -9.20
C ILE A 182 35.94 -8.30 -8.08
N PHE A 183 34.68 -8.76 -8.10
CA PHE A 183 34.17 -9.62 -7.04
C PHE A 183 34.47 -11.12 -7.29
N PRO A 184 34.64 -11.91 -6.22
CA PRO A 184 34.75 -13.37 -6.33
C PRO A 184 33.57 -13.96 -7.12
N ARG A 185 33.82 -15.04 -7.88
CA ARG A 185 32.83 -15.65 -8.79
C ARG A 185 31.53 -16.04 -8.09
N GLU A 186 31.62 -16.42 -6.82
CA GLU A 186 30.50 -16.82 -5.96
C GLU A 186 29.57 -15.64 -5.65
N TYR A 187 30.10 -14.42 -5.58
CA TYR A 187 29.33 -13.19 -5.40
C TYR A 187 28.85 -12.64 -6.74
N ALA A 188 29.73 -12.63 -7.75
CA ALA A 188 29.43 -12.20 -9.11
C ALA A 188 28.22 -12.95 -9.72
N SER A 189 28.14 -14.27 -9.49
CA SER A 189 27.01 -15.09 -9.95
C SER A 189 25.65 -14.69 -9.34
N ARG A 190 25.64 -14.13 -8.12
CA ARG A 190 24.41 -13.62 -7.50
C ARG A 190 23.91 -12.35 -8.17
N PHE A 191 24.80 -11.47 -8.62
CA PHE A 191 24.43 -10.26 -9.37
C PHE A 191 23.80 -10.56 -10.74
N ARG A 192 24.06 -11.74 -11.32
CA ARG A 192 23.37 -12.18 -12.55
C ARG A 192 21.96 -12.70 -12.30
N LEU A 193 21.70 -13.20 -11.09
CA LEU A 193 20.43 -13.81 -10.71
C LEU A 193 19.49 -12.84 -9.98
N SER A 194 20.05 -11.88 -9.25
CA SER A 194 19.32 -10.91 -8.42
C SER A 194 18.41 -9.97 -9.21
N PRO A 195 18.81 -9.38 -10.36
CA PRO A 195 17.94 -8.47 -11.11
C PRO A 195 16.64 -9.14 -11.55
N ALA A 196 16.71 -10.38 -12.03
CA ALA A 196 15.54 -11.16 -12.40
C ALA A 196 14.68 -11.55 -11.18
N PHE A 197 15.29 -11.78 -10.02
CA PHE A 197 14.57 -12.15 -8.81
C PHE A 197 13.89 -10.94 -8.14
N GLU A 198 14.55 -9.79 -8.12
CA GLU A 198 14.07 -8.54 -7.54
C GLU A 198 12.94 -7.93 -8.38
N GLU A 199 13.05 -7.99 -9.71
CA GLU A 199 11.95 -7.60 -10.61
C GLU A 199 10.72 -8.52 -10.46
N THR A 200 10.94 -9.82 -10.26
CA THR A 200 9.83 -10.78 -10.03
C THR A 200 9.21 -10.60 -8.63
N LEU A 201 10.01 -10.27 -7.61
CA LEU A 201 9.54 -10.03 -6.26
C LEU A 201 8.80 -8.68 -6.15
N MET A 202 9.30 -7.63 -6.80
CA MET A 202 8.62 -6.32 -6.92
C MET A 202 7.26 -6.47 -7.60
N LYS A 203 7.17 -7.18 -8.74
CA LYS A 203 5.87 -7.47 -9.39
C LYS A 203 4.90 -8.21 -8.48
N TYR A 204 5.41 -9.10 -7.62
CA TYR A 204 4.60 -9.81 -6.62
C TYR A 204 4.18 -8.91 -5.44
N GLU A 205 4.99 -7.93 -5.04
CA GLU A 205 4.63 -6.96 -4.01
C GLU A 205 3.66 -5.89 -4.54
N GLU A 206 3.81 -5.47 -5.80
CA GLU A 206 2.89 -4.55 -6.49
C GLU A 206 1.50 -5.17 -6.68
N SER A 207 1.41 -6.46 -7.04
CA SER A 207 0.12 -7.17 -7.12
C SER A 207 -0.55 -7.29 -5.74
N LYS A 208 0.25 -7.44 -4.68
CA LYS A 208 -0.22 -7.52 -3.30
C LYS A 208 -0.62 -6.16 -2.71
N GLY A 209 0.05 -5.08 -3.13
CA GLY A 209 -0.19 -3.71 -2.70
C GLY A 209 -1.37 -3.01 -3.40
N GLY A 210 -1.74 -3.46 -4.60
CA GLY A 210 -2.82 -2.86 -5.41
C GLY A 210 -4.26 -3.05 -4.90
N SER A 211 -4.49 -3.87 -3.86
CA SER A 211 -5.85 -4.17 -3.36
C SER A 211 -6.27 -3.38 -2.10
N ALA A 212 -5.39 -2.55 -1.54
CA ALA A 212 -5.65 -1.79 -0.31
C ALA A 212 -5.67 -0.28 -0.55
N GLY A 213 -6.39 0.21 -1.57
CA GLY A 213 -6.35 1.66 -1.84
C GLY A 213 -7.40 2.29 -2.75
N THR A 214 -8.25 1.54 -3.47
CA THR A 214 -9.27 2.17 -4.31
C THR A 214 -10.64 2.06 -3.66
N ARG A 215 -10.91 2.94 -2.68
CA ARG A 215 -12.31 3.27 -2.36
C ARG A 215 -12.88 3.96 -3.59
N ALA A 216 -13.73 3.24 -4.31
CA ALA A 216 -14.62 3.80 -5.30
C ALA A 216 -15.39 4.98 -4.69
N VAL A 217 -15.00 6.20 -5.07
CA VAL A 217 -15.88 7.36 -4.98
C VAL A 217 -16.90 7.17 -6.10
N GLY A 218 -18.07 6.66 -5.72
CA GLY A 218 -19.20 6.53 -6.64
C GLY A 218 -19.66 7.91 -7.08
N SER A 219 -19.28 8.30 -8.30
CA SER A 219 -19.92 9.36 -9.07
C SER A 219 -21.29 8.85 -9.54
N GLY A 220 -22.30 8.98 -8.68
CA GLY A 220 -23.70 8.76 -9.03
C GLY A 220 -24.28 10.01 -9.66
N SER A 221 -24.20 10.10 -10.99
CA SER A 221 -24.94 11.06 -11.80
C SER A 221 -26.37 10.58 -12.05
N GLY A 222 -27.36 11.45 -11.80
CA GLY A 222 -28.60 11.49 -12.56
C GLY A 222 -29.90 11.19 -11.81
N VAL A 223 -30.60 12.24 -11.37
CA VAL A 223 -32.07 12.32 -11.47
C VAL A 223 -32.46 13.76 -11.86
N GLN A 224 -33.20 13.87 -12.95
CA GLN A 224 -33.81 15.07 -13.52
C GLN A 224 -34.92 15.65 -12.63
N GLY A 225 -35.18 16.96 -12.76
CA GLY A 225 -36.56 17.46 -12.75
C GLY A 225 -36.86 18.69 -11.90
N GLY A 226 -37.24 19.78 -12.57
CA GLY A 226 -38.28 20.69 -12.07
C GLY A 226 -37.84 22.10 -11.68
N MET A 227 -37.87 23.04 -12.65
CA MET A 227 -38.10 24.45 -12.34
C MET A 227 -39.58 24.66 -11.97
N PRO A 228 -39.88 25.54 -10.99
CA PRO A 228 -41.11 26.30 -11.02
C PRO A 228 -40.81 27.77 -11.36
N ALA A 229 -41.59 28.28 -12.30
CA ALA A 229 -41.73 29.69 -12.61
C ALA A 229 -42.53 30.40 -11.51
N LEU A 230 -42.02 31.53 -11.03
CA LEU A 230 -42.61 32.88 -11.05
C LEU A 230 -41.76 33.79 -10.15
#